data_AF-A0A645D8N0-F1
#
_entry.id   AF-A0A645D8N0-F1
#
_cell.length_a   1.000
_cell.length_b   1.000
_cell.length_c   1.000
_cell.angle_alpha   90.00
_cell.angle_beta   90.00
_cell.angle_gamma   90.00
#
_symmetry.space_group_name_H-M   'P 1'
#
loop_
_entity.id
_entity.type
_entity.pdbx_description
1 polymer ?
#
loop_
_entity_poly.entity_id
_entity_poly.type
_entity_poly.pdbx_seq_one_letter_code
_entity_poly.pdbx_strand_id
1 'polypeptide(L)'
;MRRGRAQGDEVLLEEIEETAGAEEEGYREAELRAILFRVLTPEELDLTQALLEGFKQREIAENLGVSQQAVAARLRKIRDKLKGIIASM
;
A
#
# COMPACT_ATOMS: atom_id res chain seq x y z
N MET A 1 52.12 9.46 -33.69
CA MET A 1 50.70 9.03 -33.75
C MET A 1 50.50 7.80 -32.87
N ARG A 2 49.84 7.94 -31.71
CA ARG A 2 49.33 6.80 -30.93
C ARG A 2 47.89 7.09 -30.48
N ARG A 3 46.99 6.22 -30.98
CA ARG A 3 45.58 5.98 -30.60
C ARG A 3 45.54 5.65 -29.09
N GLY A 4 44.51 5.85 -28.29
CA GLY A 4 43.10 6.21 -28.43
C GLY A 4 42.52 5.95 -27.03
N ARG A 5 41.64 6.84 -26.55
CA ARG A 5 41.05 6.80 -25.20
C ARG A 5 40.27 5.49 -24.97
N ALA A 6 40.38 4.93 -23.76
CA ALA A 6 39.35 4.08 -23.18
C ALA A 6 39.02 4.65 -21.80
N GLN A 7 37.99 5.49 -21.79
CA GLN A 7 37.30 5.95 -20.58
C GLN A 7 36.40 4.78 -20.19
N GLY A 8 36.81 4.03 -19.16
CA GLY A 8 35.96 3.00 -18.58
C GLY A 8 34.86 3.69 -17.80
N ASP A 9 33.62 3.54 -18.28
CA ASP A 9 32.41 3.78 -17.51
C ASP A 9 32.47 2.91 -16.24
N GLU A 10 32.90 3.51 -15.13
CA GLU A 10 32.42 3.09 -13.82
C GLU A 10 30.95 3.47 -13.76
N VAL A 11 30.09 2.57 -14.25
CA VAL A 11 28.65 2.67 -14.00
C VAL A 11 28.50 2.54 -12.48
N LEU A 12 28.11 3.64 -11.85
CA LEU A 12 27.83 3.73 -10.42
C LEU A 12 26.79 2.66 -10.07
N LEU A 13 27.24 1.57 -9.44
CA LEU A 13 26.36 0.48 -9.00
C LEU A 13 25.22 0.99 -8.08
N GLU A 14 25.45 2.12 -7.42
CA GLU A 14 24.50 2.84 -6.57
C GLU A 14 23.27 3.33 -7.36
N GLU A 15 23.42 3.78 -8.62
CA GLU A 15 22.31 4.27 -9.44
C GLU A 15 21.42 3.14 -10.00
N ILE A 16 21.98 1.93 -10.14
CA ILE A 16 21.27 0.75 -10.65
C ILE A 16 20.42 0.09 -9.55
N GLU A 17 20.93 -0.01 -8.32
CA GLU A 17 20.17 -0.55 -7.17
C GLU A 17 18.97 0.34 -6.81
N GLU A 18 19.13 1.67 -6.82
CA GLU A 18 18.06 2.61 -6.49
C GLU A 18 16.89 2.54 -7.49
N THR A 19 17.19 2.37 -8.77
CA THR A 19 16.17 2.24 -9.83
C THR A 19 15.44 0.89 -9.77
N ALA A 20 16.16 -0.21 -9.51
CA ALA A 20 15.54 -1.54 -9.38
C ALA A 20 14.68 -1.68 -8.11
N GLY A 21 15.10 -1.08 -6.99
CA GLY A 21 14.33 -1.08 -5.75
C GLY A 21 13.02 -0.29 -5.85
N ALA A 22 13.03 0.86 -6.52
CA ALA A 22 11.84 1.68 -6.72
C ALA A 22 10.80 1.01 -7.64
N GLU A 23 11.26 0.31 -8.69
CA GLU A 23 10.34 -0.45 -9.56
C GLU A 23 9.74 -1.65 -8.81
N GLU A 24 10.55 -2.42 -8.07
CA GLU A 24 10.07 -3.58 -7.30
C GLU A 24 9.10 -3.20 -6.17
N GLU A 25 9.32 -2.07 -5.51
CA GLU A 25 8.41 -1.51 -4.49
C GLU A 25 7.07 -1.08 -5.09
N GLY A 26 7.09 -0.44 -6.27
CA GLY A 26 5.88 -0.09 -7.01
C GLY A 26 5.06 -1.32 -7.45
N TYR A 27 5.72 -2.41 -7.86
CA TYR A 27 5.05 -3.67 -8.19
C TYR A 27 4.38 -4.30 -6.95
N ARG A 28 5.06 -4.31 -5.80
CA ARG A 28 4.51 -4.81 -4.54
C ARG A 28 3.32 -3.99 -4.05
N GLU A 29 3.37 -2.67 -4.17
CA GLU A 29 2.25 -1.79 -3.82
C GLU A 29 1.04 -2.04 -4.72
N ALA A 30 1.24 -2.15 -6.04
CA ALA A 30 0.17 -2.42 -6.99
C ALA A 30 -0.50 -3.78 -6.76
N GLU A 31 0.29 -4.81 -6.44
CA GLU A 31 -0.22 -6.13 -6.10
C GLU A 31 -1.04 -6.12 -4.81
N LEU A 32 -0.52 -5.49 -3.75
CA LEU A 32 -1.24 -5.33 -2.48
C LEU A 32 -2.57 -4.59 -2.70
N ARG A 33 -2.55 -3.52 -3.50
CA ARG A 33 -3.75 -2.75 -3.81
C ARG A 33 -4.78 -3.59 -4.57
N ALA A 34 -4.34 -4.41 -5.54
CA ALA A 34 -5.22 -5.33 -6.26
C ALA A 34 -5.82 -6.41 -5.35
N ILE A 35 -5.05 -6.93 -4.39
CA ILE A 35 -5.54 -7.89 -3.39
C ILE A 35 -6.60 -7.24 -2.50
N LEU A 36 -6.34 -6.02 -2.00
CA LEU A 36 -7.29 -5.28 -1.17
C LEU A 36 -8.60 -5.00 -1.92
N PHE A 37 -8.54 -4.60 -3.21
CA PHE A 37 -9.72 -4.41 -4.06
C PHE A 37 -10.54 -5.67 -4.31
N ARG A 38 -9.93 -6.86 -4.23
CA ARG A 38 -10.65 -8.13 -4.38
C ARG A 38 -11.32 -8.59 -3.09
N VAL A 39 -10.77 -8.24 -1.93
CA VAL A 39 -11.24 -8.74 -0.63
C VAL A 39 -12.18 -7.76 0.08
N LEU A 40 -11.97 -6.46 -0.12
CA LEU A 40 -12.78 -5.42 0.48
C LEU A 40 -13.76 -4.83 -0.54
N THR A 41 -14.95 -4.50 -0.06
CA THR A 41 -15.92 -3.68 -0.81
C THR A 41 -15.42 -2.23 -0.90
N PRO A 42 -15.95 -1.40 -1.84
CA PRO A 42 -15.62 0.02 -1.91
C PRO A 42 -15.81 0.74 -0.57
N GLU A 43 -16.92 0.52 0.13
CA GLU A 43 -17.16 1.16 1.43
C GLU A 43 -16.19 0.69 2.53
N GLU A 44 -15.72 -0.55 2.47
CA GLU A 44 -14.72 -1.08 3.40
C GLU A 44 -13.32 -0.52 3.11
N LEU A 45 -12.99 -0.30 1.84
CA LEU A 45 -11.77 0.41 1.43
C LEU A 45 -11.78 1.85 1.93
N ASP A 46 -12.88 2.58 1.72
CA ASP A 46 -13.02 3.96 2.19
C ASP A 46 -12.86 4.06 3.72
N LEU A 47 -13.47 3.12 4.45
CA LEU A 47 -13.31 3.01 5.91
C LEU A 47 -11.86 2.75 6.34
N THR A 48 -11.15 1.90 5.60
CA THR A 48 -9.75 1.55 5.89
C THR A 48 -8.83 2.72 5.55
N GLN A 49 -9.08 3.39 4.42
CA GLN A 49 -8.37 4.58 3.97
C GLN A 49 -8.51 5.73 4.96
N ALA A 50 -9.73 6.01 5.44
CA ALA A 50 -9.96 7.04 6.46
C ALA A 50 -9.15 6.78 7.75
N LEU A 51 -9.00 5.52 8.17
CA LEU A 51 -8.15 5.21 9.32
C LEU A 51 -6.66 5.48 9.05
N LEU A 52 -6.17 5.15 7.84
CA LEU A 52 -4.78 5.41 7.44
C LEU A 52 -4.49 6.92 7.39
N GLU A 53 -5.47 7.70 6.97
CA GLU A 53 -5.42 9.17 6.96
C GLU A 53 -5.53 9.79 8.37
N GLY A 54 -5.72 8.96 9.41
CA GLY A 54 -5.73 9.39 10.80
C GLY A 54 -7.09 9.80 11.35
N PHE A 55 -8.18 9.60 10.59
CA PHE A 55 -9.52 9.83 11.10
C PHE A 55 -9.85 8.85 12.23
N LYS A 56 -10.45 9.38 13.30
CA LYS A 56 -10.94 8.59 14.42
C LYS A 56 -12.28 7.97 14.07
N GLN A 57 -12.60 6.82 14.67
CA GLN A 57 -13.89 6.14 14.46
C GLN A 57 -15.11 7.02 14.74
N ARG A 58 -14.98 7.99 15.65
CA ARG A 58 -16.02 8.98 15.92
C ARG A 58 -16.25 9.91 14.73
N GLU A 59 -15.19 10.44 14.13
CA GLU A 59 -15.24 11.35 12.98
C GLU A 59 -15.80 10.61 11.75
N ILE A 60 -15.39 9.36 11.56
CA ILE A 60 -15.92 8.48 10.52
C ILE A 60 -17.42 8.22 10.73
N ALA A 61 -17.85 7.97 11.97
CA ALA A 61 -19.25 7.76 12.32
C ALA A 61 -20.10 9.00 12.04
N GLU A 62 -19.61 10.18 12.42
CA GLU A 62 -20.25 11.47 12.15
C GLU A 62 -20.39 11.71 10.63
N ASN A 63 -19.33 11.49 9.84
CA ASN A 63 -19.35 11.64 8.39
C ASN A 63 -20.31 10.68 7.68
N LEU A 64 -20.42 9.44 8.19
CA LEU A 64 -21.28 8.41 7.61
C LEU A 64 -22.73 8.45 8.14
N GLY A 65 -23.04 9.30 9.12
CA GLY A 65 -24.36 9.35 9.76
C GLY A 65 -24.74 8.06 10.50
N VAL A 66 -23.75 7.34 11.05
CA VAL A 66 -23.94 6.08 11.79
C VAL A 66 -23.38 6.18 13.21
N SER A 67 -23.61 5.16 14.04
CA SER A 67 -23.00 5.12 15.37
C SER A 67 -21.54 4.69 15.31
N GLN A 68 -20.74 5.14 16.29
CA GLN A 68 -19.36 4.68 16.47
C GLN A 68 -19.26 3.16 16.66
N GLN A 69 -20.26 2.54 17.29
CA GLN A 69 -20.32 1.08 17.43
C GLN A 69 -20.52 0.37 16.09
N ALA A 70 -21.31 0.96 15.17
CA ALA A 70 -21.47 0.44 13.82
C ALA A 70 -20.15 0.48 13.05
N VAL A 71 -19.38 1.57 13.17
CA VAL A 71 -18.02 1.67 12.62
C VAL A 71 -17.11 0.59 13.21
N ALA A 72 -17.07 0.45 14.53
CA ALA A 72 -16.25 -0.59 15.19
C ALA A 72 -16.61 -2.01 14.74
N ALA A 73 -17.90 -2.31 14.55
CA ALA A 73 -18.36 -3.61 14.05
C ALA A 73 -17.93 -3.86 12.60
N ARG A 74 -18.00 -2.84 11.73
CA ARG A 74 -17.49 -2.92 10.34
C ARG A 74 -15.98 -3.15 10.32
N LEU A 75 -15.21 -2.39 11.09
CA LEU A 75 -13.76 -2.55 11.20
C LEU A 75 -13.36 -3.94 11.69
N ARG A 76 -14.13 -4.53 12.61
CA ARG A 76 -13.91 -5.91 13.06
C ARG A 76 -14.05 -6.91 11.91
N LYS A 77 -15.10 -6.77 11.10
CA LYS A 77 -15.32 -7.62 9.91
C LYS A 77 -14.20 -7.46 8.88
N ILE A 78 -13.80 -6.21 8.59
CA ILE A 78 -12.68 -5.90 7.68
C ILE A 78 -11.41 -6.60 8.17
N ARG A 79 -11.06 -6.44 9.44
CA ARG A 79 -9.89 -7.10 10.03
C ARG A 79 -9.95 -8.62 9.87
N ASP A 80 -11.10 -9.23 10.10
CA ASP A 80 -11.24 -10.68 9.99
C ASP A 80 -11.11 -11.16 8.53
N LYS A 81 -11.54 -10.36 7.53
CA LYS A 81 -11.24 -10.61 6.10
C LYS A 81 -9.74 -10.52 5.80
N LEU A 82 -9.07 -9.50 6.32
CA LEU A 82 -7.64 -9.25 6.07
C LEU A 82 -6.72 -10.27 6.75
N LYS A 83 -7.11 -10.83 7.90
CA LYS A 83 -6.32 -11.86 8.61
C LYS A 83 -5.96 -13.04 7.71
N GLY A 84 -6.90 -13.50 6.88
CA GLY A 84 -6.66 -14.63 5.97
C GLY A 84 -5.60 -14.33 4.92
N ILE A 85 -5.47 -13.06 4.51
CA ILE A 85 -4.47 -12.60 3.57
C ILE A 85 -3.12 -12.48 4.26
N ILE A 86 -3.06 -11.73 5.36
CA ILE A 86 -1.81 -11.43 6.07
C ILE A 86 -1.13 -12.71 6.59
N ALA A 87 -1.91 -13.70 7.04
CA ALA A 87 -1.36 -14.97 7.49
C ALA A 87 -0.88 -15.88 6.34
N SER A 88 -1.25 -15.57 5.10
CA SER A 88 -0.87 -16.32 3.89
C SER A 88 0.24 -15.67 3.07
N MET A 89 0.66 -14.46 3.45
CA MET A 89 1.82 -13.74 2.91
C MET A 89 3.04 -14.01 3.78
#